data_AF-A0AAN6YM91-F1
#
_entry.id   AF-A0AAN6YM91-F1
#
_cell.length_a   1.000
_cell.length_b   1.000
_cell.length_c   1.000
_cell.angle_alpha   90.00
_cell.angle_beta   90.00
_cell.angle_gamma   90.00
#
_symmetry.space_group_name_H-M   'P 1'
#
loop_
_entity.id
_entity.type
_entity.pdbx_description
1 polymer ?
#
loop_
_entity_poly.entity_id
_entity_poly.type
_entity_poly.pdbx_seq_one_letter_code
_entity_poly.pdbx_strand_id
1 'polypeptide(L)'
;SELYITGSWEDLESIQDYEKGGHHPVHLGDMLCNRYKVLHKLGHGCYANVWLCRDASSSCYVAVKIIMADGSHPDCPEKRVNRLLAADLSSELIQYFYLPPEKFIISGPNG
;
A
#
# COMPACT_ATOMS: atom_id res chain seq x y z
N SER A 1 7.09 14.08 30.69
CA SER A 1 6.08 14.41 29.67
C SER A 1 5.78 13.15 28.88
N GLU A 2 4.77 12.40 29.30
CA GLU A 2 4.30 11.23 28.56
C GLU A 2 3.27 11.71 27.54
N LEU A 3 3.62 11.64 26.26
CA LEU A 3 2.71 11.91 25.15
C LEU A 3 1.84 10.67 24.99
N TYR A 4 0.65 10.69 25.59
CA TYR A 4 -0.38 9.71 25.30
C TYR A 4 -0.76 9.84 23.83
N ILE A 5 -0.55 8.78 23.05
CA ILE A 5 -1.06 8.68 21.69
C ILE A 5 -2.58 8.69 21.82
N THR A 6 -3.22 9.82 21.47
CA THR A 6 -4.68 10.01 21.56
C THR A 6 -5.45 9.33 20.41
N GLY A 7 -4.84 8.34 19.75
CA GLY A 7 -5.51 7.50 18.75
C GLY A 7 -6.20 6.35 19.46
N SER A 8 -7.42 6.01 19.04
CA SER A 8 -8.04 4.77 19.51
C SER A 8 -7.17 3.59 19.07
N TRP A 9 -7.13 2.50 19.82
CA TRP A 9 -6.39 1.29 19.40
C TRP A 9 -6.88 0.73 18.05
N GLU A 10 -8.10 1.11 17.63
CA GLU A 10 -8.69 0.78 16.33
C GLU A 10 -8.02 1.54 15.16
N ASP A 11 -7.35 2.66 15.44
CA ASP A 11 -6.62 3.46 14.44
C ASP A 11 -5.24 2.87 14.10
N LEU A 12 -4.83 1.82 14.82
CA LEU A 12 -3.57 1.10 14.62
C LEU A 12 -3.82 -0.31 14.08
N GLU A 13 -2.88 -0.79 13.29
CA GLU A 13 -2.92 -2.19 12.85
C GLU A 13 -2.54 -3.13 13.99
N SER A 14 -2.95 -4.40 13.88
CA SER A 14 -2.54 -5.40 14.86
C SER A 14 -1.06 -5.72 14.69
N ILE A 15 -0.31 -5.71 15.79
CA ILE A 15 1.10 -6.16 15.79
C ILE A 15 1.22 -7.64 15.38
N GLN A 16 0.16 -8.43 15.58
CA GLN A 16 0.13 -9.84 15.23
C GLN A 16 0.10 -10.05 13.71
N ASP A 17 -0.35 -9.05 12.95
CA ASP A 17 -0.40 -9.11 11.50
C ASP A 17 0.99 -8.91 10.86
N TYR A 18 2.05 -8.66 11.64
CA TYR A 18 3.45 -8.56 11.16
C TYR A 18 4.19 -9.90 11.22
N GLU A 19 3.56 -10.95 10.72
CA GLU A 19 4.14 -12.28 10.60
C GLU A 19 4.24 -12.73 9.13
N LYS A 20 4.76 -13.93 8.90
CA LYS A 20 4.81 -14.53 7.56
C LYS A 20 3.41 -14.56 6.93
N GLY A 21 3.28 -14.00 5.73
CA GLY A 21 2.01 -13.85 5.03
C GLY A 21 1.30 -12.52 5.30
N GLY A 22 1.69 -11.80 6.35
CA GLY A 22 1.07 -10.57 6.81
C GLY A 22 1.68 -9.27 6.25
N HIS A 23 1.62 -8.21 7.03
CA HIS A 23 2.10 -6.87 6.66
C HIS A 23 3.62 -6.83 6.48
N HIS A 24 4.08 -6.12 5.44
CA HIS A 24 5.49 -5.79 5.28
C HIS A 24 5.90 -4.69 6.29
N PRO A 25 6.96 -4.90 7.10
CA PRO A 25 7.48 -3.85 7.99
C PRO A 25 8.01 -2.66 7.19
N VAL A 26 7.60 -1.44 7.53
CA VAL A 26 8.03 -0.21 6.87
C VAL A 26 8.35 0.84 7.91
N HIS A 27 9.49 1.52 7.73
CA HIS A 27 9.95 2.61 8.58
C HIS A 27 9.94 3.94 7.83
N LEU A 28 9.84 5.03 8.58
CA LEU A 28 9.98 6.37 8.02
C LEU A 28 11.40 6.54 7.45
N GLY A 29 11.48 7.06 6.23
CA GLY A 29 12.74 7.23 5.51
C GLY A 29 13.12 6.05 4.61
N ASP A 30 12.45 4.90 4.71
CA ASP A 30 12.67 3.77 3.81
C ASP A 30 12.49 4.18 2.35
N MET A 31 13.27 3.57 1.47
CA MET A 31 13.22 3.80 0.03
C MET A 31 12.59 2.59 -0.67
N LEU A 32 11.29 2.67 -0.95
CA LEU A 32 10.56 1.61 -1.64
C LEU A 32 10.84 1.65 -3.14
N CYS A 33 11.15 0.50 -3.73
CA CYS A 33 11.49 0.35 -5.16
C CYS A 33 12.58 1.34 -5.63
N ASN A 34 13.51 1.70 -4.74
CA ASN A 34 14.56 2.69 -5.00
C ASN A 34 14.04 4.06 -5.52
N ARG A 35 12.78 4.42 -5.23
CA ARG A 35 12.12 5.61 -5.78
C ARG A 35 11.20 6.33 -4.80
N TYR A 36 10.46 5.61 -3.98
CA TYR A 36 9.44 6.20 -3.11
C TYR A 36 9.95 6.26 -1.67
N LYS A 37 10.32 7.46 -1.24
CA LYS A 37 10.76 7.71 0.14
C LYS A 37 9.56 7.80 1.07
N VAL A 38 9.48 6.94 2.08
CA VAL A 38 8.39 6.89 3.05
C VAL A 38 8.47 8.09 4.00
N LEU A 39 7.36 8.81 4.16
CA LEU A 39 7.28 10.03 4.99
C LEU A 39 6.33 9.88 6.17
N HIS A 40 5.18 9.25 5.96
CA HIS A 40 4.18 9.05 7.00
C HIS A 40 3.24 7.90 6.65
N LYS A 41 2.57 7.34 7.64
CA LYS A 41 1.49 6.39 7.41
C LYS A 41 0.18 7.15 7.21
N LEU A 42 -0.59 6.82 6.18
CA LEU A 42 -1.89 7.43 5.90
C LEU A 42 -3.06 6.61 6.43
N GLY A 43 -2.88 5.30 6.57
CA GLY A 43 -3.90 4.42 7.14
C GLY A 43 -3.54 2.95 7.03
N HIS A 44 -4.38 2.13 7.66
CA HIS A 44 -4.32 0.68 7.59
C HIS A 44 -5.71 0.12 7.31
N GLY A 45 -5.76 -1.12 6.87
CA GLY A 45 -6.96 -1.93 6.82
C GLY A 45 -6.57 -3.40 6.84
N CYS A 46 -7.57 -4.30 6.95
CA CYS A 46 -7.38 -5.73 7.17
C CYS A 46 -6.37 -6.43 6.24
N TYR A 47 -6.10 -5.89 5.05
CA TYR A 47 -5.26 -6.54 4.03
C TYR A 47 -4.13 -5.66 3.50
N ALA A 48 -4.02 -4.40 3.94
CA ALA A 48 -3.05 -3.48 3.37
C ALA A 48 -2.79 -2.24 4.24
N ASN A 49 -1.61 -1.68 4.08
CA ASN A 49 -1.21 -0.38 4.63
C ASN A 49 -1.04 0.66 3.53
N VAL A 50 -1.38 1.90 3.83
CA VAL A 50 -1.20 3.04 2.92
C VAL A 50 -0.20 4.02 3.51
N TRP A 51 0.82 4.36 2.73
CA TRP A 51 1.92 5.22 3.12
C TRP A 51 1.98 6.47 2.25
N LEU A 52 2.20 7.63 2.86
CA LEU A 52 2.59 8.85 2.18
C LEU A 52 4.08 8.74 1.84
N CYS A 53 4.37 8.85 0.55
CA CYS A 53 5.74 8.84 0.05
C CYS A 53 6.03 10.08 -0.79
N ARG A 54 7.32 10.42 -0.89
CA ARG A 54 7.85 11.32 -1.92
C ARG A 54 8.38 10.48 -3.08
N ASP A 55 7.86 10.70 -4.28
CA ASP A 55 8.43 10.14 -5.50
C ASP A 55 9.69 10.93 -5.89
N ALA A 56 10.85 10.27 -5.89
CA ALA A 56 12.12 10.88 -6.26
C ALA A 56 12.21 11.22 -7.76
N SER A 57 11.47 10.53 -8.63
CA SER A 57 11.52 10.75 -10.08
C SER A 57 10.71 11.96 -10.52
N SER A 58 9.51 12.12 -9.98
CA SER A 58 8.60 13.23 -10.33
C SER A 58 8.61 14.37 -9.33
N SER A 59 9.26 14.19 -8.17
CA SER A 59 9.25 15.15 -7.05
C SER A 59 7.84 15.48 -6.55
N CYS A 60 6.88 14.55 -6.66
CA CYS A 60 5.52 14.71 -6.14
C CYS A 60 5.25 13.84 -4.91
N TYR A 61 4.16 14.13 -4.19
CA TYR A 61 3.66 13.29 -3.11
C TYR A 61 2.73 12.22 -3.68
N VAL A 62 2.90 10.98 -3.24
CA VAL A 62 2.09 9.85 -3.69
C VAL A 62 1.65 9.01 -2.50
N ALA A 63 0.52 8.32 -2.66
CA ALA A 63 0.09 7.28 -1.73
C ALA A 63 0.54 5.91 -2.27
N VAL A 64 1.29 5.16 -1.47
CA VAL A 64 1.71 3.79 -1.78
C VAL A 64 0.91 2.84 -0.91
N LYS A 65 0.06 2.02 -1.52
CA LYS A 65 -0.66 0.93 -0.84
C LYS A 65 0.16 -0.36 -0.94
N ILE A 66 0.53 -0.91 0.22
CA ILE A 66 1.27 -2.17 0.35
C ILE A 66 0.31 -3.22 0.88
N ILE A 67 0.05 -4.25 0.08
CA ILE A 67 -0.82 -5.38 0.43
C ILE A 67 0.00 -6.37 1.27
N MET A 68 -0.66 -7.09 2.19
CA MET A 68 -0.06 -8.22 2.90
C MET A 68 0.55 -9.24 1.94
N ALA A 69 1.57 -9.97 2.38
CA ALA A 69 2.33 -10.90 1.54
C ALA A 69 1.44 -12.00 0.92
N ASP A 70 0.52 -12.61 1.69
CA ASP A 70 -0.40 -13.63 1.17
C ASP A 70 -1.42 -13.05 0.19
N GLY A 71 -1.80 -11.78 0.38
CA GLY A 71 -2.67 -11.03 -0.53
C GLY A 71 -1.95 -10.57 -1.81
N SER A 72 -0.63 -10.76 -1.92
CA SER A 72 0.16 -10.31 -3.06
C SER A 72 0.07 -11.25 -4.28
N HIS A 73 -0.66 -12.38 -4.18
CA HIS A 73 -0.83 -13.35 -5.26
C HIS A 73 -1.36 -12.70 -6.57
N PRO A 74 -0.97 -13.19 -7.77
CA PRO A 74 -1.44 -12.65 -9.06
C PRO A 74 -2.97 -12.52 -9.20
N ASP A 75 -3.72 -13.44 -8.58
CA ASP A 75 -5.19 -13.52 -8.69
C ASP A 75 -5.98 -12.72 -7.64
N CYS A 76 -5.31 -11.90 -6.82
CA CYS A 76 -5.98 -11.23 -5.71
C CYS A 76 -7.11 -10.28 -6.16
N PRO A 77 -8.17 -10.08 -5.35
CA PRO A 77 -9.30 -9.22 -5.70
C PRO A 77 -8.89 -7.79 -6.06
N GLU A 78 -7.91 -7.20 -5.37
CA GLU A 78 -7.34 -5.89 -5.70
C GLU A 78 -6.76 -5.82 -7.12
N LYS A 79 -6.29 -6.95 -7.66
CA LYS A 79 -5.79 -7.01 -9.04
C LYS A 79 -6.88 -7.20 -10.08
N ARG A 80 -8.13 -7.55 -9.70
CA ARG A 80 -9.27 -7.71 -10.62
C ARG A 80 -9.55 -6.46 -11.45
N VAL A 81 -9.31 -5.28 -10.90
CA VAL A 81 -9.50 -4.03 -11.63
C VAL A 81 -8.60 -3.92 -12.87
N ASN A 82 -7.45 -4.59 -12.86
CA ASN A 82 -6.57 -4.64 -14.03
C ASN A 82 -7.05 -5.65 -15.08
N ARG A 83 -7.74 -6.72 -14.65
CA ARG A 83 -8.46 -7.59 -15.59
C ARG A 83 -9.61 -6.83 -16.26
N LEU A 84 -10.29 -5.97 -15.52
CA LEU A 84 -11.36 -5.10 -16.05
C LEU A 84 -10.79 -4.10 -17.08
N LEU A 85 -9.62 -3.52 -16.84
CA LEU A 85 -8.91 -2.69 -17.82
C LEU A 85 -8.50 -3.48 -19.08
N ALA A 86 -7.93 -4.67 -18.91
CA ALA A 86 -7.49 -5.49 -20.04
C ALA A 86 -8.66 -6.08 -20.86
N ALA A 87 -9.85 -6.13 -20.27
CA ALA A 87 -11.06 -6.63 -20.91
C ALA A 87 -11.80 -5.57 -21.75
N ASP A 88 -11.19 -4.41 -21.99
CA ASP A 88 -11.72 -3.34 -22.87
C ASP A 88 -13.15 -2.91 -22.49
N LEU A 89 -13.43 -2.86 -21.18
CA LEU A 89 -14.64 -2.22 -20.67
C LEU A 89 -14.63 -0.75 -21.08
N SER A 90 -15.77 -0.27 -21.58
CA SER A 90 -15.87 1.04 -22.23
C SER A 90 -15.13 2.12 -21.44
N SER A 91 -14.36 2.92 -22.17
CA SER A 91 -13.59 4.06 -21.65
C SER A 91 -14.40 4.98 -20.72
N GLU A 92 -15.73 4.99 -20.87
CA GLU A 92 -16.69 5.71 -20.01
C GLU A 92 -16.68 5.26 -18.54
N LEU A 93 -16.51 3.96 -18.25
CA LEU A 93 -16.48 3.48 -16.86
C LEU A 93 -15.13 3.74 -16.21
N ILE A 94 -14.05 3.69 -16.98
CA ILE A 94 -12.68 3.89 -16.49
C ILE A 94 -12.47 5.32 -15.95
N GLN A 95 -13.19 6.32 -16.49
CA GLN A 95 -13.09 7.70 -15.98
C GLN A 95 -13.49 7.83 -14.50
N TYR A 96 -14.34 6.94 -14.00
CA TYR A 96 -14.87 6.99 -12.64
C TYR A 96 -14.01 6.21 -11.63
N PHE A 97 -13.03 5.43 -12.10
CA PHE A 97 -12.14 4.64 -11.24
C PHE A 97 -10.71 5.19 -11.33
N TYR A 98 -10.18 5.67 -10.19
CA TYR A 98 -8.74 5.97 -10.11
C TYR A 98 -7.97 4.67 -9.94
N LEU A 99 -7.21 4.29 -10.96
CA LEU A 99 -6.43 3.06 -10.96
C LEU A 99 -4.99 3.35 -10.60
N PRO A 100 -4.34 2.50 -9.79
CA PRO A 100 -2.93 2.68 -9.47
C PRO A 100 -2.12 2.70 -10.77
N PRO A 101 -1.39 3.78 -11.08
CA PRO A 101 -0.70 3.93 -12.36
C PRO A 101 0.50 2.99 -12.49
N GLU A 102 1.01 2.49 -11.37
CA GLU A 102 2.20 1.65 -11.31
C GLU A 102 2.05 0.59 -10.23
N LYS A 103 2.74 -0.55 -10.43
CA LYS A 103 2.87 -1.61 -9.44
C LYS A 103 4.30 -2.08 -9.39
N PHE A 104 4.74 -2.44 -8.21
CA PHE A 104 6.04 -3.03 -7.96
C PHE A 104 5.93 -4.09 -6.87
N ILE A 105 6.96 -4.92 -6.77
CA ILE A 105 7.07 -5.96 -5.74
C ILE A 105 8.13 -5.52 -4.74
N ILE A 106 7.84 -5.73 -3.46
CA ILE A 106 8.77 -5.54 -2.36
C ILE A 106 9.03 -6.93 -1.78
N SER A 107 10.29 -7.29 -1.62
CA SER A 107 10.66 -8.50 -0.88
C SER A 107 10.90 -8.14 0.58
N GLY A 108 10.34 -8.90 1.50
CA GLY A 108 10.47 -8.66 2.93
C GLY A 108 10.56 -9.91 3.77
N PRO A 109 10.77 -9.75 5.09
CA PRO A 109 10.84 -10.89 6.02
C PRO A 109 9.53 -11.69 6.09
N ASN A 110 8.41 -11.08 5.71
CA ASN A 110 7.08 -11.67 5.80
C ASN A 110 6.60 -12.30 4.47
N GLY A 111 7.43 -12.26 3.42
CA GLY A 111 7.09 -12.68 2.05
C GLY A 111 7.28 -11.57 1.03
#